data_AF-A0A6N7BJT9-F1
#
_entry.id   AF-A0A6N7BJT9-F1
#
_cell.length_a   1.000
_cell.length_b   1.000
_cell.length_c   1.000
_cell.angle_alpha   90.00
_cell.angle_beta   90.00
_cell.angle_gamma   90.00
#
_symmetry.space_group_name_H-M   'P 1'
#
loop_
_entity.id
_entity.type
_entity.pdbx_description
1 polymer ?
#
loop_
_entity_poly.entity_id
_entity_poly.type
_entity_poly.pdbx_seq_one_letter_code
_entity_poly.pdbx_strand_id
1 'polypeptide(L)'
;MERSKDKGFCCGAGGGRMFLEEVEGTRINVNRAEEAVKTNADTVASACPFCMTMMADGIKTLDKAEEVQVKDIAEIVLENIK
;
A
#
# COMPACT_ATOMS: atom_id res chain seq x y z
N MET A 1 1.75 0.62 11.70
CA MET A 1 2.04 1.90 11.04
C MET A 1 1.93 2.98 12.09
N GLU A 2 2.82 3.97 12.10
CA GLU A 2 2.75 5.07 13.09
C GLU A 2 1.44 5.86 12.96
N ARG A 3 1.09 6.27 11.73
CA ARG A 3 -0.21 6.85 11.41
C ARG A 3 -1.21 5.75 11.03
N SER A 4 -2.21 5.52 11.88
CA SER A 4 -3.25 4.51 11.67
C SER A 4 -4.61 4.98 12.22
N LYS A 5 -5.68 4.24 11.89
CA LYS A 5 -7.06 4.57 12.28
C LYS A 5 -7.46 5.98 11.80
N ASP A 6 -7.89 6.85 12.71
CA ASP A 6 -8.28 8.24 12.47
C ASP A 6 -7.12 9.11 11.95
N LYS A 7 -5.87 8.70 12.16
CA LYS A 7 -4.67 9.37 11.64
C LYS A 7 -4.16 8.78 10.33
N GLY A 8 -4.82 7.74 9.80
CA GLY A 8 -4.44 7.13 8.53
C GLY A 8 -4.64 8.09 7.35
N PHE A 9 -3.90 7.86 6.28
CA PHE A 9 -4.04 8.63 5.03
C PHE A 9 -4.11 7.71 3.79
N CYS A 10 -4.54 8.30 2.68
CA CYS A 10 -4.81 7.64 1.40
C CYS A 10 -3.54 7.08 0.74
N CYS A 11 -3.68 6.08 -0.14
CA CYS A 11 -2.60 5.56 -0.99
C CYS A 11 -2.14 6.53 -2.08
N GLY A 12 -2.92 7.58 -2.36
CA GLY A 12 -2.57 8.62 -3.32
C GLY A 12 -3.25 8.51 -4.69
N ALA A 13 -3.89 7.38 -5.05
CA ALA A 13 -4.45 7.19 -6.39
C ALA A 13 -5.83 7.83 -6.64
N GLY A 14 -6.64 8.01 -5.60
CA GLY A 14 -8.03 8.45 -5.72
C GLY A 14 -8.19 9.82 -6.42
N GLY A 15 -9.34 10.05 -7.07
CA GLY A 15 -9.62 11.33 -7.74
C GLY A 15 -8.76 11.61 -8.98
N GLY A 16 -8.26 10.56 -9.65
CA GLY A 16 -7.42 10.68 -10.85
C GLY A 16 -5.95 11.01 -10.56
N ARG A 17 -5.59 11.16 -9.28
CA ARG A 17 -4.24 11.49 -8.82
C ARG A 17 -3.18 10.48 -9.22
N MET A 18 -3.55 9.21 -9.42
CA MET A 18 -2.63 8.18 -9.93
C MET A 18 -1.97 8.56 -11.28
N PHE A 19 -2.65 9.39 -12.08
CA PHE A 19 -2.18 9.82 -13.40
C PHE A 19 -1.50 11.19 -13.37
N LEU A 20 -1.40 11.81 -12.19
CA LEU A 20 -0.79 13.11 -12.01
C LEU A 20 0.56 12.91 -11.30
N GLU A 21 1.53 13.70 -11.69
CA GLU A 21 2.85 13.68 -11.06
C GLU A 21 2.83 14.51 -9.77
N GLU A 22 3.28 13.93 -8.66
CA GLU A 22 3.63 14.70 -7.48
C GLU A 22 4.93 15.49 -7.73
N VAL A 23 4.82 16.81 -7.71
CA VAL A 23 5.95 17.73 -7.91
C VAL A 23 6.54 18.28 -6.61
N GLU A 24 5.89 17.99 -5.48
CA GLU A 24 6.30 18.46 -4.15
C GLU A 24 6.25 17.33 -3.13
N GLY A 25 7.26 17.31 -2.26
CA GLY A 25 7.37 16.34 -1.16
C GLY A 25 7.68 14.92 -1.65
N THR A 26 7.27 13.94 -0.84
CA THR A 26 7.42 12.51 -1.15
C THR A 26 6.15 12.01 -1.82
N ARG A 27 6.29 11.17 -2.85
CA ARG A 27 5.15 10.43 -3.42
C ARG A 27 4.35 9.72 -2.33
N ILE A 28 3.03 9.90 -2.34
CA ILE A 28 2.15 9.49 -1.25
C ILE A 28 2.21 7.98 -1.03
N ASN A 29 2.28 7.21 -2.12
CA ASN A 29 2.33 5.76 -2.03
C ASN A 29 3.63 5.25 -1.41
N VAL A 30 4.79 5.87 -1.72
CA VAL A 30 6.08 5.55 -1.08
C VAL A 30 6.03 5.87 0.41
N ASN A 31 5.52 7.04 0.78
CA ASN A 31 5.35 7.44 2.19
C ASN A 31 4.48 6.43 2.96
N ARG A 32 3.38 5.98 2.37
CA ARG A 32 2.51 4.98 2.98
C ARG A 32 3.14 3.58 3.01
N ALA A 33 3.88 3.20 1.97
CA ALA A 33 4.60 1.93 1.90
C ALA A 33 5.69 1.84 2.96
N GLU A 34 6.44 2.92 3.22
CA GLU A 34 7.44 2.94 4.29
C GLU A 34 6.83 2.63 5.66
N GLU A 35 5.67 3.22 5.96
CA GLU A 35 4.98 2.95 7.21
C GLU A 35 4.51 1.50 7.33
N ALA A 36 4.18 0.86 6.20
CA ALA A 36 3.76 -0.54 6.15
C ALA A 36 4.97 -1.47 6.33
N VAL A 37 6.07 -1.23 5.61
CA VAL A 37 7.32 -1.98 5.75
C VAL A 37 7.85 -1.88 7.19
N LYS A 38 7.79 -0.70 7.81
CA LYS A 38 8.23 -0.49 9.21
C LYS A 38 7.45 -1.30 10.24
N THR A 39 6.30 -1.89 9.90
CA THR A 39 5.60 -2.80 10.82
C THR A 39 6.17 -4.21 10.85
N ASN A 40 7.12 -4.55 9.97
CA ASN A 40 7.59 -5.92 9.72
C ASN A 40 6.46 -6.89 9.34
N ALA A 41 5.39 -6.37 8.72
CA ALA A 41 4.36 -7.24 8.17
C ALA A 41 4.85 -7.81 6.84
N ASP A 42 4.57 -9.09 6.62
CA ASP A 42 4.86 -9.83 5.39
C ASP A 42 3.76 -9.62 4.32
N THR A 43 2.58 -9.16 4.73
CA THR A 43 1.44 -8.92 3.83
C THR A 43 0.75 -7.59 4.13
N VAL A 44 0.49 -6.81 3.08
CA VAL A 44 -0.44 -5.67 3.05
C VAL A 44 -1.74 -6.12 2.40
N ALA A 45 -2.83 -6.11 3.16
CA ALA A 45 -4.16 -6.44 2.68
C ALA A 45 -4.92 -5.17 2.24
N SER A 46 -5.65 -5.23 1.13
CA SER A 46 -6.56 -4.15 0.70
C SER A 46 -7.81 -4.71 0.03
N ALA A 47 -8.91 -3.96 0.07
CA ALA A 47 -10.12 -4.27 -0.72
C ALA A 47 -10.31 -3.27 -1.89
N CYS A 48 -9.27 -2.52 -2.23
CA CYS A 48 -9.30 -1.46 -3.23
C CYS A 48 -8.19 -1.70 -4.26
N PRO A 49 -8.53 -1.95 -5.55
CA PRO A 49 -7.54 -2.18 -6.60
C PRO A 49 -6.51 -1.05 -6.74
N PHE A 50 -6.93 0.21 -6.58
CA PHE A 50 -6.02 1.34 -6.61
C PHE A 50 -5.03 1.32 -5.44
N CYS A 51 -5.49 1.00 -4.23
CA CYS A 51 -4.59 0.84 -3.09
C CYS A 51 -3.60 -0.29 -3.33
N MET A 52 -4.04 -1.41 -3.91
CA MET A 52 -3.13 -2.50 -4.24
C MET A 52 -2.02 -2.05 -5.20
N THR A 53 -2.38 -1.41 -6.32
CA THR A 53 -1.40 -0.93 -7.29
C THR A 53 -0.43 0.07 -6.66
N MET A 54 -0.94 1.06 -5.92
CA MET A 54 -0.09 2.08 -5.31
C MET A 54 0.81 1.52 -4.23
N MET A 55 0.32 0.61 -3.37
CA MET A 55 1.12 -0.02 -2.33
C MET A 55 2.18 -0.94 -2.93
N ALA A 56 1.85 -1.72 -3.96
CA ALA A 56 2.81 -2.58 -4.65
C ALA A 56 3.93 -1.75 -5.31
N ASP A 57 3.57 -0.65 -5.97
CA ASP A 57 4.53 0.29 -6.54
C ASP A 57 5.43 0.95 -5.48
N GLY A 58 4.83 1.39 -4.37
CA GLY A 58 5.56 1.97 -3.24
C GLY A 58 6.52 0.99 -2.59
N ILE A 59 6.09 -0.25 -2.34
CA ILE A 59 6.92 -1.32 -1.77
C ILE A 59 8.06 -1.69 -2.73
N LYS A 60 7.78 -1.76 -4.03
CA LYS A 60 8.80 -2.00 -5.07
C LYS A 60 9.84 -0.88 -5.10
N THR A 61 9.42 0.38 -4.96
CA THR A 61 10.32 1.55 -4.91
C THR A 61 11.25 1.52 -3.69
N LEU A 62 10.86 0.82 -2.63
CA LEU A 62 11.67 0.63 -1.42
C LEU A 62 12.56 -0.62 -1.48
N ASP A 63 12.62 -1.32 -2.62
CA ASP A 63 13.33 -2.60 -2.80
C ASP A 63 12.86 -3.70 -1.83
N LYS A 64 11.55 -3.69 -1.49
CA LYS A 64 10.93 -4.63 -0.53
C LYS A 64 9.90 -5.58 -1.15
N ALA A 65 9.84 -5.65 -2.48
CA ALA A 65 8.84 -6.45 -3.20
C ALA A 65 8.96 -7.97 -2.95
N GLU A 66 10.14 -8.47 -2.56
CA GLU A 66 10.33 -9.88 -2.20
C GLU A 66 9.95 -10.18 -0.73
N GLU A 67 9.90 -9.15 0.12
CA GLU A 67 9.66 -9.28 1.56
C GLU A 67 8.20 -9.04 1.94
N VAL A 68 7.49 -8.19 1.18
CA VAL A 68 6.12 -7.77 1.51
C VAL A 68 5.19 -7.98 0.31
N GLN A 69 4.22 -8.87 0.49
CA GLN A 69 3.17 -9.13 -0.50
C GLN A 69 2.03 -8.11 -0.37
N VAL A 70 1.40 -7.77 -1.49
CA VAL A 70 0.15 -6.99 -1.50
C VAL A 70 -0.95 -7.89 -2.02
N LYS A 71 -2.01 -8.10 -1.22
CA LYS A 71 -3.11 -9.00 -1.55
C LYS A 71 -4.47 -8.32 -1.41
N ASP A 72 -5.42 -8.78 -2.21
CA ASP A 72 -6.82 -8.46 -1.98
C ASP A 72 -7.35 -9.24 -0.76
N ILE A 73 -8.24 -8.64 0.02
CA ILE A 73 -8.87 -9.33 1.16
C ILE A 73 -9.59 -10.62 0.70
N ALA A 74 -10.17 -10.64 -0.50
CA ALA A 74 -10.81 -11.83 -1.06
C ALA A 74 -9.81 -12.97 -1.33
N GLU A 75 -8.58 -12.67 -1.75
CA GLU A 75 -7.53 -13.69 -1.93
C GLU A 75 -7.16 -14.33 -0.60
N ILE A 76 -6.99 -13.51 0.44
CA ILE A 76 -6.69 -13.98 1.80
C ILE A 76 -7.83 -14.86 2.33
N VAL A 77 -9.08 -14.45 2.13
CA VAL A 77 -10.24 -15.27 2.54
C VAL A 77 -10.25 -16.61 1.79
N LEU A 78 -10.04 -16.60 0.48
CA LEU A 78 -10.01 -17.80 -0.35
C LEU A 78 -8.91 -18.79 0.06
N GLU A 79 -7.72 -18.29 0.40
CA GLU A 79 -6.60 -19.09 0.90
C GLU A 79 -6.90 -19.81 2.22
N ASN A 80 -7.89 -19.33 2.99
CA ASN A 80 -8.18 -19.78 4.35
C ASN A 80 -9.58 -20.40 4.55
N ILE A 81 -10.38 -20.57 3.50
CA ILE A 81 -11.78 -21.04 3.61
C ILE A 81 -11.94 -22.58 3.66
N LYS A 82 -10.99 -23.30 4.26
CA LYS A 82 -11.05 -24.76 4.45
C LYS A 82 -10.85 -25.17 5.90
#